data_AF-A0A669QMI3-F1
#
_entry.id   AF-A0A669QMI3-F1
#
_cell.length_a   1.000
_cell.length_b   1.000
_cell.length_c   1.000
_cell.angle_alpha   90.00
_cell.angle_beta   90.00
_cell.angle_gamma   90.00
#
_symmetry.space_group_name_H-M   'P 1'
#
loop_
_entity.id
_entity.type
_entity.pdbx_description
1 polymer ?
#
loop_
_entity_poly.entity_id
_entity_poly.type
_entity_poly.pdbx_seq_one_letter_code
_entity_poly.pdbx_strand_id
1 'polypeptide(L)'
;MDLRMAFARLCYSPDFEKLKPAYLEQLPGKLQQLSRFLGSRQWFVGTKLTFIDFLAYDVLDQQRMFAPDCPELQGNLKQFMQRFEVS
;
A
#
# COMPACT_ATOMS: atom_id res chain seq x y z
N MET A 1 -12.34 -3.05 -7.23
CA MET A 1 -12.12 -3.52 -5.85
C MET A 1 -10.94 -2.76 -5.26
N ASP A 2 -11.02 -2.39 -3.98
CA ASP A 2 -9.92 -1.74 -3.26
C ASP A 2 -8.77 -2.72 -2.96
N LEU A 3 -7.61 -2.18 -2.63
CA LEU A 3 -6.37 -2.95 -2.45
C LEU A 3 -6.48 -3.98 -1.32
N ARG A 4 -7.15 -3.64 -0.22
CA ARG A 4 -7.30 -4.52 0.96
C ARG A 4 -8.12 -5.76 0.64
N MET A 5 -9.28 -5.58 0.01
CA MET A 5 -10.14 -6.71 -0.34
C MET A 5 -9.52 -7.57 -1.45
N ALA A 6 -8.79 -6.96 -2.39
CA ALA A 6 -8.06 -7.72 -3.41
C ALA A 6 -6.97 -8.61 -2.77
N PHE A 7 -6.20 -8.06 -1.83
CA PHE A 7 -5.17 -8.79 -1.10
C PHE A 7 -5.76 -9.92 -0.24
N ALA A 8 -6.82 -9.64 0.53
CA ALA A 8 -7.48 -10.67 1.33
C ALA A 8 -7.99 -11.85 0.46
N ARG A 9 -8.62 -11.57 -0.68
CA ARG A 9 -9.08 -12.63 -1.59
C ARG A 9 -7.94 -13.45 -2.19
N LEU A 10 -6.79 -12.83 -2.46
CA LEU A 10 -5.60 -13.57 -2.85
C LEU A 10 -5.16 -14.51 -1.73
N CYS A 11 -4.91 -13.97 -0.53
CA CYS A 11 -4.33 -14.71 0.59
C CYS A 11 -5.21 -15.86 1.10
N TYR A 12 -6.53 -15.72 1.03
CA TYR A 12 -7.47 -16.78 1.46
C TYR A 12 -7.88 -17.73 0.33
N SER A 13 -7.42 -17.53 -0.91
CA SER A 13 -7.75 -18.42 -2.02
C SER A 13 -6.97 -19.74 -1.91
N PRO A 14 -7.62 -20.91 -2.14
CA PRO A 14 -6.90 -22.17 -2.28
C PRO A 14 -5.94 -22.19 -3.49
N ASP A 15 -6.15 -21.29 -4.46
CA ASP A 15 -5.30 -21.12 -5.65
C ASP A 15 -4.23 -20.03 -5.47
N PHE A 16 -3.88 -19.65 -4.23
CA PHE A 16 -2.94 -18.57 -3.91
C PHE A 16 -1.69 -18.55 -4.80
N GLU A 17 -0.96 -19.66 -4.89
CA GLU A 17 0.29 -19.74 -5.67
C GLU A 17 0.09 -19.47 -7.17
N LYS A 18 -1.07 -19.84 -7.73
CA LYS A 18 -1.40 -19.58 -9.13
C LYS A 18 -1.77 -18.12 -9.38
N LEU A 19 -2.40 -17.47 -8.39
CA LEU A 19 -2.92 -16.10 -8.51
C LEU A 19 -1.87 -15.05 -8.14
N LYS A 20 -0.91 -15.40 -7.28
CA LYS A 20 0.13 -14.50 -6.77
C LYS A 20 0.92 -13.76 -7.88
N PRO A 21 1.38 -14.41 -8.97
CA PRO A 21 2.14 -13.72 -10.02
C PRO A 21 1.35 -12.56 -10.64
N ALA A 22 0.08 -12.78 -10.99
CA ALA A 22 -0.78 -11.76 -11.57
C ALA A 22 -1.06 -10.60 -10.59
N TYR A 23 -1.16 -10.90 -9.30
CA TYR A 23 -1.28 -9.85 -8.28
C TYR A 23 -0.01 -8.99 -8.19
N LEU A 24 1.17 -9.63 -8.15
CA LEU A 24 2.45 -8.93 -8.09
C LEU A 24 2.70 -8.07 -9.34
N GLU A 25 2.24 -8.49 -10.51
CA GLU A 25 2.30 -7.69 -11.73
C GLU A 25 1.43 -6.41 -11.64
N GLN A 26 0.27 -6.49 -10.98
CA GLN A 26 -0.67 -5.37 -10.86
C GLN A 26 -0.34 -4.42 -9.68
N LEU A 27 0.35 -4.92 -8.66
CA LEU A 27 0.62 -4.21 -7.41
C LEU A 27 1.37 -2.87 -7.64
N PRO A 28 2.46 -2.80 -8.43
CA PRO A 28 3.14 -1.55 -8.78
C PRO A 28 2.21 -0.45 -9.26
N GLY A 29 1.29 -0.78 -10.18
CA GLY A 29 0.33 0.19 -10.72
C GLY A 29 -0.59 0.78 -9.65
N LYS A 30 -1.03 -0.03 -8.67
CA LYS A 30 -1.86 0.43 -7.55
C LYS A 30 -1.08 1.29 -6.56
N LEU A 31 0.13 0.89 -6.22
CA LEU A 31 0.99 1.68 -5.34
C LEU A 31 1.38 3.01 -5.99
N GLN A 32 1.64 3.04 -7.30
CA GLN A 32 1.91 4.27 -8.03
C GLN A 32 0.70 5.23 -7.99
N GLN A 33 -0.54 4.72 -8.06
CA GLN A 33 -1.74 5.54 -7.90
C GLN A 33 -1.80 6.20 -6.51
N LEU A 34 -1.51 5.44 -5.45
CA LEU A 34 -1.45 5.97 -4.07
C LEU A 34 -0.32 6.99 -3.92
N SER A 35 0.85 6.69 -4.47
CA SER A 35 2.01 7.58 -4.46
C SER A 35 1.71 8.92 -5.15
N ARG A 36 1.07 8.90 -6.33
CA ARG A 36 0.63 10.11 -7.05
C ARG A 36 -0.42 10.88 -6.26
N PHE A 37 -1.35 10.18 -5.63
CA PHE A 37 -2.40 10.82 -4.84
C PHE A 37 -1.85 11.50 -3.58
N LEU A 38 -0.92 10.86 -2.86
CA LEU A 38 -0.20 11.47 -1.75
C LEU A 38 0.60 12.69 -2.23
N GLY A 39 1.29 12.55 -3.37
CA GLY A 39 2.09 13.61 -3.96
C GLY A 39 3.17 14.10 -2.98
N SER A 40 3.18 15.41 -2.75
CA SER A 40 4.05 16.09 -1.78
C SER A 40 3.36 16.39 -0.43
N ARG A 41 2.13 15.92 -0.22
CA ARG A 41 1.40 16.16 1.04
C ARG A 41 2.03 15.35 2.17
N GLN A 42 1.87 15.86 3.39
CA GLN A 42 2.34 15.17 4.59
C GLN A 42 1.47 13.94 4.90
N TRP A 43 0.15 14.10 4.75
CA TRP A 43 -0.90 13.12 5.01
C TRP A 43 -1.83 13.04 3.80
N PHE A 44 -2.59 11.96 3.66
CA PHE A 44 -3.42 11.68 2.48
C PHE A 44 -4.47 12.76 2.20
N VAL A 45 -5.02 13.39 3.25
CA VAL A 45 -6.04 14.46 3.13
C VAL A 45 -5.42 15.87 3.15
N GLY A 46 -4.14 16.02 3.54
CA GLY A 46 -3.48 17.33 3.60
C GLY A 46 -2.35 17.41 4.62
N THR A 47 -2.42 18.41 5.49
CA THR A 47 -1.38 18.69 6.52
C THR A 47 -1.71 18.16 7.90
N LYS A 48 -2.96 17.75 8.13
CA LYS A 48 -3.40 17.15 9.40
C LYS A 48 -3.60 15.65 9.23
N LEU A 49 -3.19 14.90 10.25
CA LEU A 49 -3.46 13.48 10.37
C LEU A 49 -4.97 13.25 10.48
N THR A 50 -5.47 12.25 9.76
CA THR A 50 -6.89 11.83 9.79
C THR A 50 -6.98 10.32 9.92
N PHE A 51 -8.18 9.80 10.21
CA PHE A 51 -8.39 8.35 10.28
C PHE A 51 -8.06 7.61 8.97
N ILE A 52 -8.11 8.29 7.82
CA ILE A 52 -7.75 7.71 6.52
C ILE A 52 -6.27 7.33 6.47
N ASP A 53 -5.39 8.07 7.14
CA ASP A 53 -3.96 7.78 7.19
C ASP A 53 -3.67 6.47 7.93
N PHE A 54 -4.46 6.15 8.98
CA PHE A 54 -4.36 4.86 9.67
C PHE A 54 -4.74 3.69 8.75
N LEU A 55 -5.81 3.86 7.96
CA LEU A 55 -6.23 2.85 6.98
C LEU A 55 -5.20 2.68 5.86
N ALA A 56 -4.62 3.78 5.39
CA ALA A 56 -3.58 3.76 4.38
C ALA A 56 -2.30 3.08 4.90
N TYR A 57 -1.89 3.38 6.13
CA TYR A 57 -0.76 2.73 6.78
C TYR A 57 -0.96 1.21 6.88
N ASP A 58 -2.09 0.76 7.43
CA ASP A 58 -2.41 -0.67 7.55
C ASP A 58 -2.36 -1.40 6.19
N VAL A 59 -2.94 -0.80 5.15
CA VAL A 59 -2.89 -1.39 3.80
C VAL A 59 -1.46 -1.44 3.26
N LEU A 60 -0.68 -0.38 3.39
CA LEU A 60 0.69 -0.31 2.90
C LEU A 60 1.63 -1.24 3.67
N ASP A 61 1.43 -1.40 4.98
CA ASP A 61 2.22 -2.30 5.82
C ASP A 61 2.04 -3.76 5.40
N GLN A 62 0.79 -4.18 5.14
CA GLN A 62 0.50 -5.49 4.56
C GLN A 62 1.23 -5.71 3.22
N GLN A 63 1.26 -4.70 2.34
CA GLN A 63 1.99 -4.82 1.07
C GLN A 63 3.50 -4.84 1.24
N ARG A 64 4.03 -4.06 2.19
CA ARG A 64 5.46 -4.05 2.57
C ARG A 64 5.91 -5.40 3.09
N MET A 65 5.12 -6.04 3.94
CA MET A 65 5.42 -7.39 4.43
C MET A 65 5.36 -8.44 3.32
N PHE A 66 4.44 -8.28 2.36
CA PHE A 66 4.23 -9.25 1.30
C PHE A 66 5.24 -9.16 0.15
N ALA A 67 5.60 -7.95 -0.26
CA ALA A 67 6.48 -7.65 -1.39
C ALA A 67 7.48 -6.54 -1.02
N PRO A 68 8.43 -6.81 -0.10
CA PRO A 68 9.35 -5.79 0.43
C PRO A 68 10.23 -5.14 -0.65
N ASP A 69 10.53 -5.89 -1.71
CA ASP A 69 11.38 -5.45 -2.82
C ASP A 69 10.64 -4.62 -3.88
N CYS A 70 9.34 -4.33 -3.68
CA CYS A 70 8.55 -3.52 -4.61
C CYS A 70 9.09 -2.07 -4.67
N PRO A 71 9.57 -1.59 -5.84
CA PRO A 71 10.18 -0.27 -5.95
C PRO A 71 9.26 0.88 -5.57
N GLU A 72 7.96 0.75 -5.83
CA GLU A 72 6.95 1.76 -5.52
C GLU A 72 6.81 2.02 -4.01
N LEU A 73 7.23 1.07 -3.16
CA LEU A 73 7.27 1.24 -1.71
C LEU A 73 8.53 1.97 -1.21
N GLN A 74 9.47 2.34 -2.07
CA GLN A 74 10.72 2.99 -1.66
C GLN A 74 10.69 4.53 -1.76
N GLY A 75 9.62 5.11 -2.32
CA GLY A 75 9.46 6.55 -2.54
C GLY A 75 8.73 7.30 -1.42
N ASN A 76 7.84 8.23 -1.80
CA ASN A 76 7.04 9.02 -0.85
C ASN A 76 6.13 8.16 0.04
N LEU A 77 5.73 6.96 -0.41
CA LEU A 77 5.00 6.00 0.42
C LEU A 77 5.83 5.51 1.61
N LYS A 78 7.14 5.26 1.42
CA LYS A 78 8.07 4.94 2.51
C LYS A 78 8.13 6.06 3.54
N GLN A 79 8.26 7.29 3.05
CA GLN A 79 8.35 8.48 3.91
C GLN A 79 7.05 8.70 4.68
N PHE A 80 5.90 8.43 4.07
CA PHE A 80 4.61 8.42 4.76
C PHE A 80 4.59 7.38 5.89
N MET A 81 4.97 6.13 5.61
CA MET A 81 4.98 5.06 6.62
C MET A 81 5.93 5.39 7.78
N GLN A 82 7.15 5.82 7.47
CA GLN A 82 8.13 6.23 8.49
C GLN A 82 7.62 7.39 9.35
N ARG A 83 6.95 8.37 8.74
CA ARG A 83 6.34 9.48 9.47
C ARG A 83 5.23 9.02 10.39
N PHE A 84 4.38 8.10 9.92
CA PHE A 84 3.30 7.52 10.71
C PHE A 84 3.82 6.73 11.92
N GLU A 85 4.87 5.92 11.75
CA GLU A 85 5.49 5.09 12.81
C GLU A 85 6.12 5.90 13.94
N VAL A 86 6.46 7.18 13.71
CA VAL A 86 7.07 8.09 14.71
C VAL A 86 6.14 9.20 15.19
N SER A 87 4.87 9.18 14.76
CA SER A 87 3.85 10.18 15.14
C SER A 87 3.24 9.94 16.51
#